data_AF-A0A0C1YQU8-F1
#
_entry.id   AF-A0A0C1YQU8-F1
#
_cell.length_a   1.000
_cell.length_b   1.000
_cell.length_c   1.000
_cell.angle_alpha   90.00
_cell.angle_beta   90.00
_cell.angle_gamma   90.00
#
_symmetry.space_group_name_H-M   'P 1'
#
loop_
_entity.id
_entity.type
_entity.pdbx_description
1 polymer ?
#
loop_
_entity_poly.entity_id
_entity_poly.type
_entity_poly.pdbx_seq_one_letter_code
_entity_poly.pdbx_strand_id
1 'polypeptide(L)'
;MNQKMIIGNAEAICLPELGITHLEARIDTGAQTSSLHVDNLECTEQDGQSYVEFDLHPDVYHLEQVVRCKAPLKANRKVKSSNGTFEHRCVITTMLRMGDQEWPIDITLTNREKMTYMMLLGRQGMADKVLVDPSQSHLLAP
;
A
#
# COMPACT_ATOMS: atom_id res chain seq x y z
N MET A 1 27.64 -1.21 -4.83
CA MET A 1 26.56 -0.75 -3.93
C MET A 1 25.41 -0.32 -4.82
N ASN A 2 24.21 -0.88 -4.64
CA ASN A 2 23.04 -0.38 -5.40
C ASN A 2 22.74 1.05 -4.93
N GLN A 3 22.58 1.96 -5.89
CA GLN A 3 22.22 3.34 -5.63
C GLN A 3 20.77 3.37 -5.10
N LYS A 4 20.60 3.81 -3.85
CA LYS A 4 19.27 3.98 -3.24
C LYS A 4 18.65 5.30 -3.69
N MET A 5 17.36 5.29 -3.95
CA MET A 5 16.58 6.46 -4.32
C MET A 5 16.31 7.33 -3.09
N ILE A 6 16.48 8.65 -3.17
CA ILE A 6 16.12 9.55 -2.08
C ILE A 6 14.67 9.97 -2.27
N ILE A 7 13.85 9.80 -1.23
CA ILE A 7 12.42 10.09 -1.23
C ILE A 7 12.05 11.00 -0.07
N GLY A 8 10.98 11.76 -0.22
CA GLY A 8 10.42 12.61 0.82
C GLY A 8 9.59 11.83 1.85
N ASN A 9 8.86 12.58 2.69
CA ASN A 9 7.94 12.03 3.66
C ASN A 9 6.56 11.64 3.06
N ALA A 10 6.30 12.02 1.82
CA ALA A 10 5.15 11.63 1.01
C ALA A 10 5.61 11.53 -0.45
N GLU A 11 5.11 10.56 -1.19
CA GLU A 11 5.46 10.34 -2.60
C GLU A 11 4.26 9.87 -3.40
N ALA A 12 4.28 10.19 -4.70
CA ALA A 12 3.37 9.59 -5.67
C ALA A 12 3.88 8.20 -6.08
N ILE A 13 3.01 7.20 -6.00
CA ILE A 13 3.32 5.81 -6.36
C ILE A 13 2.26 5.23 -7.28
N CYS A 14 2.60 4.13 -7.96
CA CYS A 14 1.65 3.32 -8.73
C CYS A 14 1.62 1.89 -8.19
N LEU A 15 0.44 1.27 -8.22
CA LEU A 15 0.23 -0.16 -7.99
C LEU A 15 -0.43 -0.75 -9.25
N PRO A 16 0.33 -0.99 -10.34
CA PRO A 16 -0.22 -1.31 -11.65
C PRO A 16 -1.10 -2.56 -11.67
N GLU A 17 -0.79 -3.57 -10.87
CA GLU A 17 -1.62 -4.79 -10.78
C GLU A 17 -2.99 -4.55 -10.15
N LEU A 18 -3.13 -3.44 -9.40
CA LEU A 18 -4.39 -2.99 -8.80
C LEU A 18 -5.07 -1.88 -9.63
N GLY A 19 -4.51 -1.53 -10.80
CA GLY A 19 -5.03 -0.45 -11.64
C GLY A 19 -4.77 0.96 -11.10
N ILE A 20 -3.98 1.11 -10.02
CA ILE A 20 -3.63 2.41 -9.46
C ILE A 20 -2.44 2.98 -10.24
N THR A 21 -2.69 4.04 -11.00
CA THR A 21 -1.67 4.74 -11.79
C THR A 21 -1.09 5.97 -11.09
N HIS A 22 -1.76 6.47 -10.05
CA HIS A 22 -1.28 7.59 -9.25
C HIS A 22 -1.94 7.55 -7.87
N LEU A 23 -1.12 7.40 -6.82
CA LEU A 23 -1.58 7.43 -5.44
C LEU A 23 -0.57 8.18 -4.57
N GLU A 24 -1.03 9.16 -3.81
CA GLU A 24 -0.22 9.76 -2.76
C GLU A 24 -0.11 8.80 -1.57
N ALA A 25 1.11 8.35 -1.30
CA ALA A 25 1.42 7.49 -0.18
C ALA A 25 2.26 8.24 0.85
N ARG A 26 1.91 8.06 2.12
CA ARG A 26 2.75 8.52 3.23
C ARG A 26 3.92 7.56 3.41
N ILE A 27 5.13 8.11 3.49
CA ILE A 27 6.33 7.34 3.82
C ILE A 27 6.42 7.22 5.33
N ASP A 28 6.33 5.99 5.85
CA ASP A 28 6.24 5.72 7.29
C ASP A 28 7.34 4.76 7.73
N THR A 29 8.45 5.31 8.24
CA THR A 29 9.56 4.54 8.80
C THR A 29 9.21 3.90 10.15
N GLY A 30 8.13 4.32 10.82
CA GLY A 30 7.59 3.70 12.03
C GLY A 30 6.81 2.41 11.74
N ALA A 31 6.15 2.34 10.59
CA ALA A 31 5.42 1.14 10.15
C ALA A 31 6.35 0.03 9.64
N GLN A 32 6.17 -1.19 10.15
CA GLN A 32 6.91 -2.35 9.64
C GLN A 32 6.43 -2.78 8.25
N THR A 33 5.11 -2.95 8.10
CA THR A 33 4.45 -3.38 6.86
C THR A 33 3.64 -2.22 6.29
N SER A 34 3.61 -2.12 4.97
CA SER A 34 2.78 -1.15 4.25
C SER A 34 1.29 -1.46 4.43
N SER A 35 0.44 -0.44 4.27
CA SER A 35 -1.01 -0.61 4.34
C SER A 35 -1.73 0.19 3.26
N LEU A 36 -2.77 -0.39 2.67
CA LEU A 36 -3.63 0.23 1.67
C LEU A 36 -5.08 0.24 2.19
N HIS A 37 -5.72 1.40 2.07
CA HIS A 37 -7.14 1.56 2.30
C HIS A 37 -7.92 0.80 1.24
N VAL A 38 -8.91 0.02 1.68
CA VAL A 38 -9.88 -0.63 0.81
C VAL A 38 -11.26 -0.67 1.47
N ASP A 39 -12.29 -0.75 0.64
CA ASP A 39 -13.67 -0.98 1.06
C ASP A 39 -14.12 -2.41 0.73
N ASN A 40 -15.24 -2.83 1.34
CA ASN A 40 -15.92 -4.10 1.03
C ASN A 40 -14.99 -5.32 0.97
N LEU A 41 -14.07 -5.40 1.95
CA LEU A 41 -13.03 -6.42 2.04
C LEU A 41 -13.62 -7.78 2.42
N GLU A 42 -13.50 -8.75 1.52
CA GLU A 42 -14.05 -10.09 1.68
C GLU A 42 -12.98 -11.13 1.37
N CYS A 43 -12.85 -12.14 2.24
CA CYS A 43 -12.00 -13.30 1.96
C CYS A 43 -12.87 -14.39 1.33
N THR A 44 -12.43 -14.91 0.19
CA THR A 44 -13.10 -16.01 -0.52
C THR A 44 -12.15 -17.18 -0.69
N GLU A 45 -12.69 -18.37 -0.89
CA GLU A 45 -11.91 -19.56 -1.24
C GLU A 45 -12.43 -20.11 -2.56
N GLN A 46 -11.52 -20.36 -3.49
CA GLN A 46 -11.83 -20.90 -4.80
C GLN A 46 -10.81 -21.99 -5.12
N ASP A 47 -11.30 -23.20 -5.42
CA ASP A 47 -10.49 -24.37 -5.78
C ASP A 47 -9.36 -24.68 -4.77
N GLY A 48 -9.64 -24.47 -3.47
CA GLY A 48 -8.67 -24.68 -2.37
C GLY A 48 -7.63 -23.58 -2.21
N GLN A 49 -7.76 -22.47 -2.95
CA GLN A 49 -6.91 -21.29 -2.84
C GLN A 49 -7.70 -20.12 -2.24
N SER A 50 -7.12 -19.47 -1.23
CA SER A 50 -7.72 -18.28 -0.62
C SER A 50 -7.43 -17.02 -1.44
N TYR A 51 -8.47 -16.24 -1.66
CA TYR A 51 -8.43 -14.94 -2.31
C TYR A 51 -8.99 -13.87 -1.38
N VAL A 52 -8.71 -12.63 -1.74
CA VAL A 52 -9.33 -11.48 -1.15
C VAL A 52 -9.88 -10.59 -2.25
N GLU A 53 -11.12 -10.16 -2.08
CA GLU A 53 -11.83 -9.24 -2.96
C GLU A 53 -12.12 -7.96 -2.21
N PHE A 54 -11.97 -6.82 -2.87
CA PHE A 54 -12.07 -5.52 -2.23
C PHE A 54 -12.28 -4.42 -3.26
N ASP A 55 -12.78 -3.29 -2.79
CA ASP A 55 -13.06 -2.12 -3.59
C ASP A 55 -11.96 -1.07 -3.38
N LEU A 56 -11.46 -0.53 -4.48
CA LEU A 56 -10.50 0.58 -4.50
C LEU A 56 -11.12 1.82 -5.13
N HIS A 57 -10.72 2.96 -4.58
CA HIS A 57 -10.95 4.28 -5.16
C HIS A 57 -9.64 4.77 -5.77
N PRO A 58 -9.40 4.52 -7.08
CA PRO A 58 -8.13 4.87 -7.72
C PRO A 58 -7.91 6.38 -7.80
N ASP A 59 -8.98 7.16 -7.76
CA ASP A 59 -8.93 8.62 -7.68
C ASP A 59 -9.52 9.08 -6.33
N VAL A 60 -8.64 9.62 -5.47
CA VAL A 60 -9.02 10.14 -4.15
C VAL A 60 -9.92 11.38 -4.23
N TYR A 61 -9.96 12.08 -5.36
CA TYR A 61 -10.85 13.21 -5.60
C TYR A 61 -12.20 12.80 -6.19
N HIS A 62 -12.30 11.58 -6.74
CA HIS A 62 -13.51 11.02 -7.34
C HIS A 62 -13.83 9.64 -6.74
N LEU A 63 -14.26 9.64 -5.47
CA LEU A 63 -14.65 8.44 -4.71
C LEU A 63 -15.85 7.67 -5.30
N GLU A 64 -16.49 8.19 -6.36
CA GLU A 64 -17.53 7.46 -7.10
C GLU A 64 -16.92 6.43 -8.07
N GLN A 65 -15.64 6.59 -8.43
CA GLN A 65 -14.93 5.61 -9.24
C GLN A 65 -14.48 4.47 -8.35
N VAL A 66 -15.16 3.33 -8.46
CA VAL A 66 -14.83 2.12 -7.72
C VAL A 66 -14.29 1.05 -8.67
N VAL A 67 -13.16 0.46 -8.30
CA VAL A 67 -12.60 -0.72 -8.97
C VAL A 67 -12.65 -1.90 -8.02
N ARG A 68 -13.38 -2.95 -8.41
CA ARG A 68 -13.37 -4.24 -7.70
C ARG A 68 -12.09 -4.98 -8.06
N CYS A 69 -11.28 -5.26 -7.06
CA CYS A 69 -10.03 -6.00 -7.21
C CYS A 69 -10.15 -7.39 -6.58
N LYS A 70 -9.42 -8.35 -7.14
CA LYS A 70 -9.25 -9.69 -6.60
C LYS A 70 -7.78 -10.05 -6.60
N ALA A 71 -7.26 -10.49 -5.46
CA ALA A 71 -5.86 -10.88 -5.31
C ALA A 71 -5.73 -12.17 -4.48
N PRO A 72 -4.70 -13.00 -4.73
CA PRO A 72 -4.39 -14.13 -3.86
C PRO A 72 -4.09 -13.66 -2.43
N LEU A 73 -4.70 -14.31 -1.45
CA LEU A 73 -4.41 -14.04 -0.04
C LEU A 73 -3.06 -14.68 0.31
N LYS A 74 -2.05 -13.85 0.63
CA LYS A 74 -0.73 -14.35 1.03
C LYS A 74 -0.70 -14.80 2.48
N ALA A 75 -1.31 -14.02 3.36
CA ALA A 75 -1.35 -14.28 4.79
C ALA A 75 -2.44 -13.45 5.47
N ASN A 76 -2.82 -13.88 6.67
CA ASN A 76 -3.55 -13.04 7.62
C ASN A 76 -2.60 -12.67 8.76
N ARG A 77 -2.32 -11.38 8.94
CA ARG A 77 -1.38 -10.88 9.95
C ARG A 77 -2.12 -10.15 11.06
N LYS A 78 -1.76 -10.46 12.31
CA LYS A 78 -2.15 -9.68 13.47
C LYS A 78 -1.29 -8.41 13.54
N VAL A 79 -1.91 -7.25 13.33
CA VAL A 79 -1.26 -5.94 13.33
C VAL A 79 -1.74 -5.16 14.54
N LYS A 80 -0.80 -4.52 15.26
CA LYS A 80 -1.13 -3.56 16.32
C LYS A 80 -1.31 -2.18 15.70
N SER A 81 -2.49 -1.62 15.83
CA SER A 81 -2.77 -0.26 15.36
C SER A 81 -2.17 0.78 16.31
N SER A 82 -2.11 2.04 15.86
CA SER A 82 -1.56 3.15 16.66
C SER A 82 -2.37 3.45 17.92
N ASN A 83 -3.63 2.99 18.01
CA ASN A 83 -4.48 3.14 19.20
C ASN A 83 -4.34 1.95 20.18
N GLY A 84 -3.46 1.00 19.89
CA GLY A 84 -3.15 -0.14 20.76
C GLY A 84 -4.04 -1.36 20.56
N THR A 85 -5.05 -1.30 19.70
CA THR A 85 -5.87 -2.48 19.35
C THR A 85 -5.14 -3.39 18.39
N PHE A 86 -5.45 -4.69 18.45
CA PHE A 86 -5.00 -5.66 17.48
C PHE A 86 -6.09 -5.90 16.43
N GLU A 87 -5.68 -5.93 15.18
CA GLU A 87 -6.54 -6.20 14.03
C GLU A 87 -5.91 -7.30 13.18
N HIS A 88 -6.75 -8.19 12.64
CA HIS A 88 -6.33 -9.17 11.66
C HIS A 88 -6.46 -8.54 10.27
N ARG A 89 -5.35 -8.46 9.53
CA ARG A 89 -5.29 -7.84 8.21
C ARG A 89 -4.85 -8.84 7.15
N CYS A 90 -5.59 -8.82 6.05
CA CYS A 90 -5.27 -9.58 4.84
C CYS A 90 -4.01 -8.99 4.21
N VAL A 91 -3.06 -9.85 3.86
CA VAL A 91 -1.83 -9.47 3.17
C VAL A 91 -1.90 -9.95 1.73
N ILE A 92 -1.60 -9.05 0.81
CA ILE A 92 -1.36 -9.38 -0.59
C ILE A 92 0.04 -8.93 -0.99
N THR A 93 0.60 -9.57 -2.00
CA THR A 93 1.78 -9.05 -2.70
C THR A 93 1.30 -8.29 -3.92
N THR A 94 1.86 -7.12 -4.16
CA THR A 94 1.65 -6.40 -5.41
C THR A 94 2.90 -5.68 -5.87
N MET A 95 2.97 -5.36 -7.15
CA MET A 95 4.04 -4.55 -7.72
C MET A 95 3.90 -3.07 -7.33
N LEU A 96 4.93 -2.51 -6.72
CA LEU A 96 5.07 -1.07 -6.49
C LEU A 96 5.92 -0.47 -7.59
N ARG A 97 5.43 0.59 -8.24
CA ARG A 97 6.25 1.47 -9.08
C ARG A 97 6.36 2.83 -8.41
N MET A 98 7.59 3.32 -8.30
CA MET A 98 7.91 4.61 -7.70
C MET A 98 9.15 5.19 -8.40
N GLY A 99 9.02 6.38 -8.98
CA GLY A 99 10.04 6.93 -9.88
C GLY A 99 10.30 6.01 -11.08
N ASP A 100 11.57 5.70 -11.33
CA ASP A 100 12.05 4.79 -12.37
C ASP A 100 12.19 3.33 -11.91
N GLN A 101 11.82 3.03 -10.66
CA GLN A 101 11.98 1.71 -10.07
C GLN A 101 10.65 0.99 -9.87
N GLU A 102 10.69 -0.33 -10.02
CA GLU A 102 9.55 -1.23 -9.85
C GLU A 102 9.98 -2.48 -9.07
N TRP A 103 9.26 -2.84 -8.01
CA TRP A 103 9.54 -4.03 -7.20
C TRP A 103 8.32 -4.53 -6.43
N PRO A 104 8.24 -5.84 -6.12
CA PRO A 104 7.13 -6.38 -5.36
C PRO A 104 7.19 -5.96 -3.89
N ILE A 105 6.03 -5.64 -3.31
CA ILE A 105 5.87 -5.33 -1.90
C ILE A 105 4.71 -6.13 -1.30
N ASP A 106 4.79 -6.38 0.01
CA ASP A 106 3.65 -6.88 0.78
C ASP A 106 2.89 -5.71 1.39
N ILE A 107 1.57 -5.69 1.17
CA ILE A 107 0.67 -4.69 1.73
C ILE A 107 -0.42 -5.35 2.56
N THR A 108 -0.78 -4.70 3.66
CA THR A 108 -1.98 -5.04 4.42
C THR A 108 -3.18 -4.27 3.89
N LEU A 109 -4.31 -4.94 3.72
CA LEU A 109 -5.59 -4.33 3.36
C LEU A 109 -6.34 -3.98 4.64
N THR A 110 -6.86 -2.75 4.77
CA THR A 110 -7.50 -2.27 5.99
C THR A 110 -8.44 -1.10 5.70
N ASN A 111 -9.46 -0.89 6.54
CA ASN A 111 -10.26 0.33 6.46
C ASN A 111 -9.52 1.50 7.14
N ARG A 112 -9.23 2.54 6.35
CA ARG A 112 -8.60 3.80 6.77
C ARG A 112 -9.43 5.03 6.42
N GLU A 113 -10.76 4.93 6.33
CA GLU A 113 -11.67 5.98 5.81
C GLU A 113 -11.45 7.37 6.44
N LYS A 114 -10.93 7.43 7.68
CA LYS A 114 -10.71 8.69 8.43
C LYS A 114 -9.31 9.28 8.28
N MET A 115 -8.47 8.72 7.42
CA MET A 115 -7.06 9.08 7.31
C MET A 115 -6.78 9.91 6.05
N THR A 116 -5.85 10.88 6.16
CA THR A 116 -5.44 11.74 5.04
C THR A 116 -4.79 10.97 3.88
N TYR A 117 -4.07 9.90 4.19
CA TYR A 117 -3.40 9.07 3.19
C TYR A 117 -4.03 7.68 3.15
N MET A 118 -4.46 7.29 1.95
CA MET A 118 -5.02 5.98 1.65
C MET A 118 -3.96 4.88 1.70
N MET A 119 -2.67 5.22 1.52
CA MET A 119 -1.57 4.27 1.66
C MET A 119 -0.47 4.77 2.61
N LEU A 120 0.05 3.83 3.40
CA LEU A 120 1.32 3.96 4.11
C LEU A 120 2.34 3.02 3.46
N LEU A 121 3.50 3.54 3.07
CA LEU A 121 4.64 2.74 2.63
C LEU A 121 5.57 2.50 3.83
N GLY A 122 5.60 1.26 4.32
CA GLY A 122 6.37 0.85 5.50
C GLY A 122 7.78 0.36 5.19
N ARG A 123 8.56 0.06 6.23
CA ARG A 123 9.98 -0.34 6.12
C ARG A 123 10.21 -1.55 5.22
N GLN A 124 9.36 -2.58 5.26
CA GLN A 124 9.51 -3.76 4.40
C GLN A 124 9.31 -3.44 2.92
N GLY A 125 8.39 -2.53 2.59
CA GLY A 125 8.19 -2.08 1.21
C GLY A 125 9.32 -1.19 0.70
N MET A 126 10.01 -0.49 1.60
CA MET A 126 11.16 0.39 1.28
C MET A 126 12.52 -0.32 1.24
N ALA A 127 12.61 -1.52 1.82
CA ALA A 127 13.87 -2.14 2.21
C ALA A 127 14.87 -2.23 1.04
N ASP A 128 16.08 -1.70 1.26
CA ASP A 128 17.19 -1.65 0.31
C ASP A 128 16.97 -0.89 -1.00
N LYS A 129 15.82 -0.22 -1.16
CA LYS A 129 15.49 0.58 -2.34
C LYS A 129 15.70 2.08 -2.12
N VAL A 130 15.39 2.58 -0.93
CA VAL A 130 15.27 4.04 -0.70
C VAL A 130 16.01 4.56 0.54
N LEU A 131 16.22 5.87 0.57
CA LEU A 131 16.60 6.70 1.71
C LEU A 131 15.52 7.78 1.89
N VAL A 132 15.07 8.01 3.12
CA VAL A 132 13.99 8.98 3.40
C VAL A 132 14.59 10.29 3.91
N ASP A 133 14.35 11.39 3.18
CA ASP A 133 14.54 12.75 3.65
C ASP A 133 13.21 13.30 4.19
N PRO A 134 13.03 13.36 5.52
CA PRO A 134 11.76 13.80 6.10
C PRO A 134 11.47 15.29 5.88
N SER A 135 12.46 16.09 5.47
CA SER A 135 12.30 17.53 5.20
C SER A 135 11.64 17.82 3.86
N GLN A 136 11.55 16.82 2.98
CA GLN A 136 11.02 16.92 1.63
C GLN A 136 9.73 16.12 1.47
N SER A 137 9.05 16.33 0.35
CA SER A 137 7.87 15.59 -0.11
C SER A 137 7.83 15.67 -1.63
N HIS A 138 7.39 14.61 -2.30
CA HIS A 138 7.24 14.54 -3.76
C HIS A 138 8.55 14.77 -4.52
N LEU A 139 9.62 14.10 -4.10
CA LEU A 139 10.92 14.17 -4.79
C LEU A 139 10.94 13.40 -6.11
N LEU A 140 9.95 12.53 -6.33
CA LEU A 140 9.91 11.61 -7.47
C LEU A 140 8.82 11.91 -8.50
N ALA A 141 8.06 12.99 -8.32
CA ALA A 141 7.15 13.48 -9.34
C ALA A 141 7.96 14.04 -10.53
N PRO A 142 7.44 14.00 -11.77
CA PRO A 142 8.18 14.40 -12.98
C PRO A 142 8.75 15.83 -12.91
#